data_AF-A0AAW0GTH3-F1
#
_entry.id   AF-A0AAW0GTH3-F1
#
_cell.length_a   1.000
_cell.length_b   1.000
_cell.length_c   1.000
_cell.angle_alpha   90.00
_cell.angle_beta   90.00
_cell.angle_gamma   90.00
#
_symmetry.space_group_name_H-M   'P 1'
#
loop_
_entity.id
_entity.type
_entity.pdbx_description
1 polymer ?
#
loop_
_entity_poly.entity_id
_entity_poly.type
_entity_poly.pdbx_seq_one_letter_code
_entity_poly.pdbx_strand_id
1 'polypeptide(L)'
;MAQEAPRSLNYDIRLRNTPMETSRSAAKQALTEAIELLEKVVETAELNEPLTLHAITPYPQTVQTTFGRELWFGSLHAVHHWSMVRVIAGEMGIAVEDSFGFAPSTLVHKGSEAPLGKSRI
;
A
#
# COMPACT_ATOMS: atom_id res chain seq x y z
N MET A 1 -29.67 -13.59 -13.47
CA MET A 1 -28.28 -14.06 -13.31
C MET A 1 -27.95 -13.95 -11.83
N ALA A 2 -27.41 -14.99 -11.18
CA ALA A 2 -27.02 -14.90 -9.79
C ALA A 2 -25.83 -13.94 -9.69
N GLN A 3 -26.00 -12.82 -8.99
CA GLN A 3 -24.91 -11.92 -8.66
C GLN A 3 -23.98 -12.71 -7.73
N GLU A 4 -22.75 -13.02 -8.15
CA GLU A 4 -21.74 -13.54 -7.24
C GLU A 4 -21.62 -12.57 -6.06
N ALA A 5 -21.61 -13.11 -4.84
CA ALA A 5 -21.48 -12.27 -3.65
C ALA A 5 -20.17 -11.48 -3.74
N PRO A 6 -20.18 -10.17 -3.47
CA PRO A 6 -18.97 -9.36 -3.53
C PRO A 6 -17.90 -9.96 -2.62
N ARG A 7 -16.65 -10.02 -3.12
CA ARG A 7 -15.55 -10.63 -2.36
C ARG A 7 -15.36 -9.89 -1.04
N SER A 8 -15.06 -10.65 0.03
CA SER A 8 -14.90 -10.11 1.38
C SER A 8 -13.42 -9.85 1.69
N LEU A 9 -13.13 -8.66 2.23
CA LEU A 9 -11.82 -8.24 2.72
C LEU A 9 -11.94 -7.95 4.22
N ASN A 10 -10.97 -8.41 5.02
CA ASN A 10 -10.97 -8.18 6.47
C ASN A 10 -9.60 -7.66 6.94
N TYR A 11 -9.55 -6.41 7.42
CA TYR A 11 -8.32 -5.76 7.89
C TYR A 11 -7.79 -6.29 9.23
N ASP A 12 -8.62 -7.01 9.98
CA ASP A 12 -8.25 -7.56 11.28
C ASP A 12 -7.62 -8.95 11.16
N ILE A 13 -7.69 -9.58 9.99
CA ILE A 13 -6.95 -10.81 9.69
C ILE A 13 -5.49 -10.44 9.46
N ARG A 14 -4.70 -10.55 10.54
CA ARG A 14 -3.26 -10.28 10.52
C ARG A 14 -2.50 -11.53 10.85
N LEU A 15 -1.52 -11.85 10.00
CA LEU A 15 -0.47 -12.80 10.35
C LEU A 15 0.38 -12.18 11.47
N ARG A 16 0.77 -12.99 12.44
CA ARG A 16 1.59 -12.58 13.60
C ARG A 16 2.78 -13.51 13.71
N ASN A 17 3.88 -13.03 14.30
CA ASN A 17 5.11 -13.79 14.44
C ASN A 17 5.67 -14.24 13.09
N THR A 18 5.50 -13.40 12.07
CA THR A 18 6.03 -13.66 10.74
C THR A 18 7.56 -13.50 10.74
N PRO A 19 8.31 -14.26 9.93
CA PRO A 19 9.77 -14.15 9.89
C PRO A 19 10.29 -12.74 9.58
N MET A 20 9.52 -11.93 8.84
CA MET A 20 9.87 -10.55 8.50
C MET A 20 9.91 -9.60 9.71
N GLU A 21 9.28 -9.95 10.84
CA GLU A 21 9.27 -9.12 12.05
C GLU A 21 10.64 -9.08 12.76
N THR A 22 11.49 -10.10 12.56
CA THR A 22 12.78 -10.21 13.26
C THR A 22 13.97 -10.47 12.35
N SER A 23 13.76 -10.80 11.08
CA SER A 23 14.82 -11.07 10.11
C SER A 23 14.77 -10.12 8.91
N ARG A 24 15.86 -9.36 8.72
CA ARG A 24 16.03 -8.47 7.56
C ARG A 24 15.98 -9.21 6.21
N SER A 25 16.55 -10.42 6.13
CA SER A 25 16.53 -11.20 4.89
C SER A 25 15.11 -11.67 4.57
N ALA A 26 14.36 -12.11 5.58
CA ALA A 26 12.97 -12.50 5.42
C ALA A 26 12.08 -11.30 5.06
N ALA A 27 12.32 -10.12 5.66
CA ALA A 27 11.60 -8.90 5.30
C ALA A 27 11.85 -8.49 3.85
N LYS A 28 13.10 -8.57 3.37
CA LYS A 28 13.43 -8.33 1.97
C LYS A 28 12.70 -9.30 1.04
N GLN A 29 12.71 -10.59 1.37
CA GLN A 29 12.01 -11.62 0.60
C GLN A 29 10.50 -11.35 0.54
N ALA A 30 9.87 -11.07 1.68
CA ALA A 30 8.43 -10.76 1.74
C ALA A 30 8.06 -9.53 0.89
N LEU A 31 8.92 -8.51 0.85
CA LEU A 31 8.74 -7.36 -0.04
C LEU A 31 8.84 -7.74 -1.51
N THR A 32 9.83 -8.56 -1.90
CA THR A 32 9.94 -9.07 -3.28
C THR A 32 8.71 -9.86 -3.69
N GLU A 33 8.26 -10.80 -2.85
CA GLU A 33 7.07 -11.61 -3.11
C GLU A 33 5.80 -10.75 -3.23
N ALA A 34 5.67 -9.71 -2.39
CA ALA A 34 4.55 -8.77 -2.48
C ALA A 34 4.58 -7.97 -3.80
N ILE A 35 5.75 -7.55 -4.28
CA ILE A 35 5.91 -6.86 -5.56
C ILE A 35 5.49 -7.77 -6.71
N GLU A 36 6.03 -9.00 -6.76
CA GLU A 36 5.70 -9.98 -7.80
C GLU A 36 4.19 -10.31 -7.83
N LEU A 37 3.58 -10.44 -6.65
CA LEU A 37 2.13 -10.65 -6.54
C LEU A 37 1.35 -9.45 -7.07
N LEU A 38 1.75 -8.22 -6.71
CA LEU A 38 1.08 -7.01 -7.17
C LEU A 38 1.19 -6.86 -8.69
N GLU A 39 2.37 -7.09 -9.28
CA GLU A 39 2.57 -7.04 -10.73
C GLU A 39 1.62 -8.01 -11.45
N LYS A 40 1.53 -9.25 -10.96
CA LYS A 40 0.65 -10.27 -11.54
C LYS A 40 -0.84 -9.95 -11.39
N VAL A 41 -1.26 -9.45 -10.23
CA VAL A 41 -2.69 -9.24 -9.93
C VAL A 41 -3.22 -7.97 -10.57
N VAL A 42 -2.47 -6.87 -10.50
CA VAL A 42 -2.94 -5.54 -10.93
C VAL A 42 -3.13 -5.48 -12.45
N GLU A 43 -2.34 -6.23 -13.23
CA GLU A 43 -2.46 -6.26 -14.70
C GLU A 43 -3.85 -6.72 -15.17
N THR A 44 -4.47 -7.65 -14.46
CA THR A 44 -5.77 -8.23 -14.83
C THR A 44 -6.92 -7.83 -13.90
N ALA A 45 -6.69 -6.94 -12.95
CA ALA A 45 -7.68 -6.60 -11.93
C ALA A 45 -8.72 -5.60 -12.44
N GLU A 46 -9.99 -5.87 -12.15
CA GLU A 46 -11.09 -4.93 -12.37
C GLU A 46 -11.14 -3.91 -11.22
N LEU A 47 -10.68 -2.68 -11.45
CA LEU A 47 -10.58 -1.66 -10.39
C LEU A 47 -11.92 -1.34 -9.73
N ASN A 48 -13.03 -1.46 -10.46
CA ASN A 48 -14.38 -1.23 -9.94
C ASN A 48 -15.04 -2.50 -9.36
N GLU A 49 -14.31 -3.61 -9.26
CA GLU A 49 -14.82 -4.85 -8.65
C GLU A 49 -15.29 -4.57 -7.22
N PRO A 50 -16.57 -4.81 -6.88
CA PRO A 50 -17.12 -4.49 -5.57
C PRO A 50 -16.63 -5.47 -4.51
N LEU A 51 -16.24 -4.93 -3.36
CA LEU A 51 -15.77 -5.67 -2.20
C LEU A 51 -16.56 -5.26 -0.94
N THR A 52 -16.78 -6.21 -0.03
CA THR A 52 -17.24 -5.91 1.32
C THR A 52 -16.05 -5.91 2.28
N LEU A 53 -15.75 -4.75 2.87
CA LEU A 53 -14.68 -4.59 3.86
C LEU A 53 -15.23 -4.73 5.28
N HIS A 54 -14.58 -5.57 6.08
CA HIS A 54 -14.75 -5.67 7.52
C HIS A 54 -13.50 -5.13 8.23
N ALA A 55 -13.72 -4.30 9.25
CA ALA A 55 -12.63 -3.76 10.07
C ALA A 55 -13.13 -3.44 11.49
N ILE A 56 -12.25 -3.51 12.49
CA ILE A 56 -12.54 -3.11 13.86
C ILE A 56 -11.72 -1.86 14.20
N THR A 57 -12.38 -0.70 14.28
CA THR A 57 -11.72 0.54 14.76
C THR A 57 -12.77 1.57 15.24
N PRO A 58 -12.92 1.84 16.54
CA PRO A 58 -12.64 0.92 17.65
C PRO A 58 -13.69 -0.22 17.76
N TYR A 59 -14.77 -0.16 16.98
CA TYR A 59 -15.86 -1.16 16.95
C TYR A 59 -15.93 -1.85 15.57
N PRO A 60 -16.58 -3.02 15.45
CA PRO A 60 -16.80 -3.68 14.17
C PRO A 60 -17.55 -2.78 13.19
N GLN A 61 -16.99 -2.62 12.01
CA GLN A 61 -17.55 -1.91 10.87
C GLN A 61 -17.65 -2.86 9.68
N THR A 62 -18.69 -2.68 8.88
CA THR A 62 -18.82 -3.33 7.57
C THR A 62 -19.19 -2.27 6.55
N VAL A 63 -18.35 -2.08 5.54
CA VAL A 63 -18.50 -1.04 4.53
C VAL A 63 -18.28 -1.60 3.13
N GLN A 64 -18.89 -0.96 2.13
CA GLN A 64 -18.67 -1.31 0.73
C GLN A 64 -17.48 -0.54 0.17
N THR A 65 -16.69 -1.20 -0.66
CA THR A 65 -15.51 -0.64 -1.31
C THR A 65 -15.31 -1.29 -2.69
N THR A 66 -14.23 -0.92 -3.38
CA THR A 66 -13.81 -1.53 -4.65
C THR A 66 -12.35 -1.94 -4.58
N PHE A 67 -11.94 -2.90 -5.41
CA PHE A 67 -10.53 -3.30 -5.50
C PHE A 67 -9.60 -2.11 -5.71
N GLY A 68 -9.92 -1.20 -6.64
CA GLY A 68 -9.12 -0.03 -6.95
C GLY A 68 -9.01 0.96 -5.78
N ARG A 69 -10.09 1.17 -5.02
CA ARG A 69 -10.04 2.02 -3.83
C ARG A 69 -9.14 1.42 -2.76
N GLU A 70 -9.19 0.11 -2.54
CA GLU A 70 -8.35 -0.57 -1.55
C GLU A 70 -6.87 -0.59 -1.97
N LEU A 71 -6.59 -0.84 -3.25
CA LEU A 71 -5.25 -0.76 -3.81
C LEU A 71 -4.67 0.65 -3.62
N TRP A 72 -5.44 1.70 -3.97
CA TRP A 72 -5.04 3.09 -3.77
C TRP A 72 -4.79 3.41 -2.29
N PHE A 73 -5.67 2.97 -1.39
CA PHE A 73 -5.50 3.16 0.05
C PHE A 73 -4.21 2.49 0.55
N GLY A 74 -3.94 1.26 0.13
CA GLY A 74 -2.70 0.55 0.45
C GLY A 74 -1.45 1.30 -0.02
N SER A 75 -1.46 1.80 -1.27
CA SER A 75 -0.36 2.61 -1.81
C SER A 75 -0.14 3.90 -1.03
N LEU A 76 -1.23 4.63 -0.70
CA LEU A 76 -1.16 5.84 0.11
C LEU A 76 -0.61 5.55 1.51
N HIS A 77 -1.05 4.46 2.15
CA HIS A 77 -0.61 4.07 3.48
C HIS A 77 0.87 3.65 3.48
N ALA A 78 1.35 2.99 2.43
CA ALA A 78 2.77 2.68 2.26
C ALA A 78 3.63 3.95 2.17
N VAL A 79 3.21 4.94 1.35
CA VAL A 79 3.90 6.24 1.25
C VAL A 79 3.93 6.97 2.59
N HIS A 80 2.83 6.92 3.36
CA HIS A 80 2.80 7.47 4.71
C HIS A 80 3.87 6.83 5.60
N HIS A 81 4.00 5.50 5.62
CA HIS A 81 5.05 4.82 6.39
C HIS A 81 6.46 5.10 5.87
N TRP A 82 6.64 5.25 4.56
CA TRP A 82 7.93 5.66 3.98
C TRP A 82 8.37 7.04 4.48
N SER A 83 7.44 7.95 4.76
CA SER A 83 7.77 9.25 5.37
C SER A 83 8.41 9.08 6.76
N MET A 84 7.93 8.11 7.56
CA MET A 84 8.53 7.78 8.85
C MET A 84 9.89 7.11 8.67
N VAL A 85 10.01 6.18 7.73
CA VAL A 85 11.29 5.53 7.39
C VAL A 85 12.34 6.57 6.97
N ARG A 86 11.95 7.56 6.17
CA ARG A 86 12.83 8.68 5.77
C ARG A 86 13.39 9.44 6.98
N VAL A 87 12.53 9.74 7.96
CA VAL A 87 12.97 10.42 9.19
C VAL A 87 13.97 9.57 9.95
N ILE A 88 13.66 8.29 10.19
CA ILE A 88 14.55 7.35 10.89
C ILE A 88 15.89 7.21 10.17
N ALA A 89 15.87 7.04 8.85
CA ALA A 89 17.07 6.96 8.03
C ALA A 89 17.94 8.22 8.16
N GLY A 90 17.31 9.40 8.12
CA GLY A 90 17.99 10.68 8.32
C GLY A 90 18.68 10.80 9.68
N GLU A 91 18.01 10.42 10.77
CA GLU A 91 18.59 10.39 12.12
C GLU A 91 19.76 9.41 12.24
N MET A 92 19.77 8.36 11.42
CA MET A 92 20.87 7.40 11.33
C MET A 92 21.99 7.82 10.35
N GLY A 93 21.89 8.99 9.72
CA GLY A 93 22.84 9.45 8.69
C GLY A 93 22.77 8.66 7.38
N ILE A 94 21.67 7.95 7.13
CA ILE A 94 21.44 7.18 5.90
C ILE A 94 20.73 8.09 4.89
N ALA A 95 21.38 8.34 3.76
CA ALA A 95 20.76 9.06 2.65
C ALA A 95 19.72 8.20 1.94
N VAL A 96 18.57 8.80 1.63
CA VAL A 96 17.52 8.24 0.78
C VAL A 96 17.27 9.19 -0.38
N GLU A 97 16.57 8.73 -1.42
CA GLU A 97 16.16 9.59 -2.53
C GLU A 97 15.29 10.76 -2.01
N ASP A 98 15.49 11.97 -2.55
CA ASP A 98 14.82 13.18 -2.07
C ASP A 98 13.29 13.10 -2.12
N SER A 99 12.74 12.36 -3.09
CA SER A 99 11.31 12.13 -3.23
C SER A 99 10.74 11.00 -2.37
N PHE A 100 11.60 10.21 -1.70
CA PHE A 100 11.15 9.08 -0.90
C PHE A 100 10.24 9.53 0.26
N GLY A 101 9.10 8.86 0.44
CA GLY A 101 8.13 9.21 1.49
C GLY A 101 7.35 10.51 1.25
N PHE A 102 7.45 11.14 0.08
CA PHE A 102 6.56 12.24 -0.29
C PHE A 102 5.33 11.72 -1.05
N ALA A 103 4.17 12.30 -0.74
CA ALA A 103 2.95 12.07 -1.51
C ALA A 103 3.16 12.53 -2.98
N PRO A 104 2.69 11.75 -3.98
CA PRO A 104 2.81 12.12 -5.39
C PRO A 104 2.24 13.51 -5.71
N SER A 105 1.09 13.88 -5.12
CA SER A 105 0.49 15.21 -5.30
C SER A 105 1.40 16.35 -4.85
N THR A 106 2.14 16.15 -3.76
CA THR A 106 3.14 17.12 -3.27
C THR A 106 4.30 17.26 -4.24
N LEU A 107 4.76 16.14 -4.83
CA LEU A 107 5.85 16.15 -5.81
C LEU A 107 5.42 16.86 -7.10
N VAL A 108 4.21 16.59 -7.59
CA VAL A 108 3.61 17.26 -8.74
C VAL A 108 3.50 18.77 -8.50
N HIS A 109 2.97 19.18 -7.34
CA HIS A 109 2.83 20.61 -7.00
C HIS A 109 4.19 21.34 -6.97
N LYS A 110 5.25 20.65 -6.54
CA LYS A 110 6.62 21.18 -6.52
C LYS A 110 7.32 21.13 -7.88
N GLY A 111 6.68 20.60 -8.93
CA GLY A 111 7.30 20.41 -10.24
C GLY A 111 8.47 19.42 -10.21
N SER A 112 8.43 18.41 -9.34
CA SER A 112 9.50 17.43 -9.20
C SER A 112 9.60 16.52 -10.43
N GLU A 113 10.82 16.31 -10.93
CA GLU A 113 11.08 15.33 -12.00
C GLU A 113 11.18 13.87 -11.51
N ALA A 114 11.01 13.63 -10.21
CA ALA A 114 11.01 12.28 -9.64
C ALA A 114 9.93 11.39 -10.31
N PRO A 115 10.08 10.06 -10.31
CA PRO A 115 9.13 9.15 -10.96
C PRO A 115 7.67 9.38 -10.56
N LEU A 116 7.43 9.73 -9.29
CA LEU A 116 6.10 10.02 -8.73
C LEU A 116 5.66 11.49 -8.87
N GLY A 117 6.56 12.39 -9.29
CA GLY A 117 6.30 13.83 -9.48
C GLY A 117 5.91 14.20 -10.91
N LYS A 118 6.10 13.31 -11.88
CA LYS A 118 5.66 13.50 -13.26
C LYS A 118 4.14 13.32 -13.34
N SER A 119 3.40 14.42 -13.39
CA SER A 119 1.97 14.38 -13.71
C SER A 119 1.77 13.69 -15.06
N ARG A 120 1.21 12.48 -15.08
CA ARG A 120 0.72 11.81 -16.30
C ARG A 120 -0.78 12.04 -16.50
N ILE A 121 -1.29 13.16 -15.99
CA ILE A 121 -2.66 13.63 -16.26
C ILE A 121 -2.68 14.22 -17.66
#